data_AF-A0A453QV32-F1
#
_entry.id   AF-A0A453QV32-F1
#
_cell.length_a   1.000
_cell.length_b   1.000
_cell.length_c   1.000
_cell.angle_alpha   90.00
_cell.angle_beta   90.00
_cell.angle_gamma   90.00
#
_symmetry.space_group_name_H-M   'P 1'
#
loop_
_entity.id
_entity.type
_entity.pdbx_description
1 polymer ?
#
loop_
_entity_poly.entity_id
_entity_poly.type
_entity_poly.pdbx_seq_one_letter_code
_entity_poly.pdbx_strand_id
1 'polypeptide(L)'
;MMQLSSCFLICMKDDSIEGIYDTLKECAVISKSAGGIGVSVHNIRATGSYIRGTNGTSNGIVPMLRVFNDTARYVDQGGGKRKGAFAVYLEPWHADIFEFLDLRKNHGKEENRARDLFFALWVPDLFMQRVQNNEDWSLFCPNEAPGLADCWGEKFEELYKKYEKAGKAKKVIPAQTLWFDILKAQIETGTPYMLYKDSCNRKSNQQNLGTIKSSNLCTEIIEFTSPEETAVCNLASIALPRFVREKGVPIESHPSKLAGSNGSKNRYFDFDKLGEVTSTVTFNLNKIIDMNYYPVETARRSNMRHRPIGIGVQGLADTFMLLGMAFDSPEVPFPVNKLWHLFLSGLANM
;
A
#
# COMPACT_ATOMS: atom_id res chain seq x y z
N MET A 1 -14.57 -22.05 -10.01
CA MET A 1 -13.99 -21.54 -8.74
C MET A 1 -13.96 -20.02 -8.83
N MET A 2 -14.31 -19.32 -7.75
CA MET A 2 -14.48 -17.85 -7.73
C MET A 2 -13.32 -17.21 -6.96
N GLN A 3 -12.72 -16.17 -7.55
CA GLN A 3 -11.70 -15.34 -6.90
C GLN A 3 -12.43 -14.20 -6.16
N LEU A 4 -12.23 -14.09 -4.85
CA LEU A 4 -13.01 -13.25 -3.94
C LEU A 4 -12.17 -12.12 -3.30
N SER A 5 -10.84 -12.27 -3.23
CA SER A 5 -9.93 -11.26 -2.69
C SER A 5 -9.69 -10.12 -3.68
N SER A 6 -9.44 -8.89 -3.22
CA SER A 6 -9.42 -7.74 -4.14
C SER A 6 -8.03 -7.32 -4.60
N CYS A 7 -7.03 -7.42 -3.73
CA CYS A 7 -5.69 -6.88 -3.96
C CYS A 7 -4.61 -7.85 -3.46
N PHE A 8 -3.40 -7.69 -4.01
CA PHE A 8 -2.23 -8.51 -3.71
C PHE A 8 -1.01 -7.63 -3.49
N LEU A 9 -0.11 -8.06 -2.60
CA LEU A 9 1.18 -7.43 -2.37
C LEU A 9 2.29 -8.42 -2.72
N ILE A 10 3.24 -7.98 -3.54
CA ILE A 10 4.33 -8.82 -4.04
C ILE A 10 5.65 -8.10 -3.74
N CYS A 11 6.66 -8.83 -3.28
CA CYS A 11 8.03 -8.34 -3.37
C CYS A 11 8.72 -8.96 -4.58
N MET A 12 9.55 -8.17 -5.25
CA MET A 12 10.44 -8.68 -6.29
C MET A 12 11.31 -9.82 -5.74
N LYS A 13 11.23 -10.99 -6.38
CA LYS A 13 11.81 -12.23 -5.85
C LYS A 13 13.34 -12.19 -5.71
N ASP A 14 14.02 -11.66 -6.73
CA ASP A 14 15.48 -11.61 -6.77
C ASP A 14 15.97 -10.53 -7.75
N ASP A 15 17.21 -10.07 -7.58
CA ASP A 15 17.91 -9.15 -8.48
C ASP A 15 18.58 -9.90 -9.64
N SER A 16 17.76 -10.63 -10.39
CA SER A 16 18.12 -11.46 -11.53
C SER A 16 17.03 -11.42 -12.60
N ILE A 17 17.36 -11.81 -13.83
CA ILE A 17 16.35 -11.87 -14.91
C ILE A 17 15.27 -12.90 -14.56
N GLU A 18 15.66 -14.05 -14.02
CA GLU A 18 14.77 -15.10 -13.55
C GLU A 18 13.81 -14.56 -12.48
N GLY A 19 14.35 -13.90 -11.43
CA GLY A 19 13.54 -13.29 -10.37
C GLY A 19 12.56 -12.22 -10.89
N ILE A 20 13.01 -11.37 -11.81
CA ILE A 20 12.19 -10.33 -12.43
C ILE A 20 11.05 -10.93 -13.25
N TYR A 21 11.34 -11.91 -14.11
CA TYR A 21 10.33 -12.52 -14.98
C TYR A 21 9.38 -13.45 -14.23
N ASP A 22 9.83 -14.12 -13.16
CA ASP A 22 8.94 -14.87 -12.28
C ASP A 22 7.97 -13.94 -11.54
N THR A 23 8.47 -12.80 -11.05
CA THR A 23 7.63 -11.75 -10.44
C THR A 23 6.63 -11.18 -11.46
N LEU A 24 7.08 -10.90 -12.69
CA LEU A 24 6.22 -10.41 -13.77
C LEU A 24 5.12 -11.41 -14.14
N LYS A 25 5.46 -12.70 -14.24
CA LYS A 25 4.51 -13.79 -14.48
C LYS A 25 3.47 -13.84 -13.37
N GLU A 26 3.90 -13.74 -12.12
CA GLU A 26 3.01 -13.70 -10.96
C GLU A 26 2.05 -12.50 -11.03
N CYS A 27 2.55 -11.31 -11.37
CA CYS A 27 1.72 -10.13 -11.63
C CYS A 27 0.70 -10.34 -12.75
N ALA A 28 1.12 -10.94 -13.87
CA ALA A 28 0.25 -11.22 -15.01
C ALA A 28 -0.89 -12.20 -14.64
N VAL A 29 -0.56 -13.27 -13.91
CA VAL A 29 -1.56 -14.27 -13.47
C VAL A 29 -2.56 -13.65 -12.49
N ILE A 30 -2.11 -12.80 -11.57
CA ILE A 30 -2.98 -12.06 -10.64
C ILE A 30 -3.87 -11.05 -11.39
N SER A 31 -3.31 -10.27 -12.31
CA SER A 31 -4.05 -9.27 -13.09
C SER A 31 -5.14 -9.92 -13.94
N LYS A 32 -4.87 -11.08 -14.55
CA LYS A 32 -5.86 -11.88 -15.28
C LYS A 32 -7.08 -12.23 -14.42
N SER A 33 -6.88 -12.43 -13.12
CA SER A 33 -7.95 -12.70 -12.16
C SER A 33 -8.54 -11.44 -11.52
N ALA A 34 -8.35 -10.27 -12.14
CA ALA A 34 -8.87 -8.98 -11.70
C ALA A 34 -8.33 -8.46 -10.34
N GLY A 35 -7.16 -8.93 -9.91
CA GLY A 35 -6.49 -8.42 -8.71
C GLY A 35 -5.68 -7.14 -8.98
N GLY A 36 -5.82 -6.14 -8.10
CA GLY A 36 -4.89 -5.00 -8.04
C GLY A 36 -3.58 -5.38 -7.32
N ILE A 37 -2.45 -4.77 -7.68
CA ILE A 37 -1.12 -5.20 -7.19
C ILE A 37 -0.35 -4.03 -6.58
N GLY A 38 0.23 -4.23 -5.40
CA GLY A 38 1.38 -3.46 -4.92
C GLY A 38 2.66 -4.27 -5.09
N VAL A 39 3.69 -3.72 -5.73
CA VAL A 39 4.97 -4.42 -5.97
C VAL A 39 6.15 -3.61 -5.44
N SER A 40 6.94 -4.19 -4.53
CA SER A 40 8.18 -3.57 -4.07
C SER A 40 9.36 -3.93 -4.97
N VAL A 41 10.12 -2.94 -5.44
CA VAL A 41 11.26 -3.14 -6.36
C VAL A 41 12.61 -2.65 -5.80
N HIS A 42 12.68 -2.43 -4.49
CA HIS A 42 13.85 -1.86 -3.79
C HIS A 42 15.17 -2.63 -3.98
N ASN A 43 15.08 -3.93 -4.26
CA ASN A 43 16.22 -4.84 -4.38
C ASN A 43 16.82 -4.90 -5.79
N ILE A 44 16.20 -4.27 -6.80
CA ILE A 44 16.72 -4.29 -8.17
C ILE A 44 17.87 -3.30 -8.30
N ARG A 45 19.00 -3.75 -8.87
CA ARG A 45 20.19 -2.91 -9.02
C ARG A 45 19.92 -1.68 -9.91
N ALA A 46 20.49 -0.56 -9.50
CA ALA A 46 20.35 0.72 -10.20
C ALA A 46 21.16 0.80 -11.51
N THR A 47 20.88 1.82 -12.32
CA THR A 47 21.57 2.12 -13.58
C THR A 47 23.09 2.19 -13.40
N GLY A 48 23.83 1.61 -14.34
CA GLY A 48 25.30 1.60 -14.33
C GLY A 48 25.93 0.60 -13.37
N SER A 49 25.14 -0.18 -12.62
CA SER A 49 25.67 -1.21 -11.72
C SER A 49 26.20 -2.43 -12.47
N TYR A 50 27.31 -3.01 -12.01
CA TYR A 50 27.98 -4.13 -12.67
C TYR A 50 27.13 -5.41 -12.69
N ILE A 51 27.21 -6.17 -13.80
CA ILE A 51 26.58 -7.49 -13.96
C ILE A 51 27.68 -8.52 -14.20
N ARG A 52 27.97 -9.35 -13.18
CA ARG A 52 29.05 -10.35 -13.22
C ARG A 52 28.88 -11.39 -14.32
N GLY A 53 27.65 -11.86 -14.57
CA GLY A 53 27.38 -12.96 -15.52
C GLY A 53 27.58 -12.58 -16.98
N THR A 54 27.27 -11.33 -17.35
CA THR A 54 27.35 -10.84 -18.75
C THR A 54 28.52 -9.86 -18.96
N ASN A 55 29.27 -9.55 -17.90
CA ASN A 55 30.32 -8.53 -17.88
C ASN A 55 29.85 -7.15 -18.40
N GLY A 56 28.56 -6.84 -18.20
CA GLY A 56 27.93 -5.59 -18.62
C GLY A 56 27.51 -4.70 -17.46
N THR A 57 26.76 -3.65 -17.77
CA THR A 57 26.16 -2.73 -16.80
C THR A 57 24.64 -2.81 -16.86
N SER A 58 23.98 -2.62 -15.71
CA SER A 58 22.52 -2.57 -15.61
C SER A 58 21.97 -1.29 -16.24
N ASN A 59 20.82 -1.42 -16.89
CA ASN A 59 20.05 -0.27 -17.37
C ASN A 59 19.07 0.28 -16.30
N GLY A 60 19.14 -0.25 -15.07
CA GLY A 60 18.34 0.20 -13.94
C GLY A 60 16.86 -0.20 -14.00
N ILE A 61 16.06 0.44 -13.16
CA ILE A 61 14.65 0.08 -12.98
C ILE A 61 13.74 0.60 -14.11
N VAL A 62 14.12 1.65 -14.84
CA VAL A 62 13.24 2.26 -15.86
C VAL A 62 12.85 1.29 -16.97
N PRO A 63 13.78 0.61 -17.67
CA PRO A 63 13.41 -0.35 -18.72
C PRO A 63 12.65 -1.55 -18.17
N MET A 64 13.00 -2.02 -16.96
CA MET A 64 12.26 -3.09 -16.29
C MET A 64 10.80 -2.68 -16.07
N LEU A 65 10.56 -1.49 -15.52
CA LEU A 65 9.21 -1.00 -15.25
C LEU A 65 8.39 -0.76 -16.52
N ARG A 66 9.04 -0.52 -17.67
CA ARG A 66 8.33 -0.52 -18.96
C ARG A 66 7.77 -1.88 -19.35
N VAL A 67 8.49 -2.96 -19.05
CA VAL A 67 7.97 -4.32 -19.27
C VAL A 67 6.76 -4.60 -18.37
N PHE A 68 6.80 -4.15 -17.11
CA PHE A 68 5.65 -4.22 -16.19
C PHE A 68 4.48 -3.37 -16.70
N ASN A 69 4.75 -2.16 -17.20
CA ASN A 69 3.75 -1.27 -17.80
C ASN A 69 3.03 -1.94 -18.97
N ASP A 70 3.78 -2.50 -19.91
CA ASP A 70 3.20 -3.15 -21.09
C ASP A 70 2.45 -4.42 -20.73
N THR A 71 2.88 -5.13 -19.69
CA THR A 71 2.13 -6.26 -19.12
C THR A 71 0.82 -5.82 -18.48
N ALA A 72 0.79 -4.70 -17.74
CA ALA A 72 -0.43 -4.14 -17.15
C ALA A 72 -1.44 -3.71 -18.24
N ARG A 73 -0.95 -3.22 -19.38
CA ARG A 73 -1.77 -2.89 -20.56
C ARG A 73 -2.29 -4.12 -21.27
N TYR A 74 -1.45 -5.14 -21.43
CA TYR A 74 -1.79 -6.36 -22.15
C TYR A 74 -2.77 -7.24 -21.38
N VAL A 75 -2.55 -7.43 -20.09
CA VAL A 75 -3.39 -8.27 -19.23
C VAL A 75 -4.45 -7.40 -18.55
N ASP A 76 -5.47 -7.07 -19.33
CA ASP A 76 -6.65 -6.39 -18.80
C ASP A 76 -7.43 -7.30 -17.83
N GLN A 77 -8.00 -6.68 -16.80
CA GLN A 77 -8.79 -7.34 -15.79
C GLN A 77 -10.17 -7.69 -16.37
N GLY A 78 -10.41 -8.99 -16.56
CA GLY A 78 -11.75 -9.53 -16.85
C GLY A 78 -12.26 -9.31 -18.29
N GLY A 79 -11.38 -9.29 -19.30
CA GLY A 79 -11.77 -9.26 -20.72
C GLY A 79 -12.17 -7.86 -21.19
N GLY A 80 -11.35 -6.86 -20.90
CA GLY A 80 -11.52 -5.47 -21.34
C GLY A 80 -12.31 -4.57 -20.39
N LYS A 81 -12.75 -5.07 -19.23
CA LYS A 81 -13.59 -4.29 -18.30
C LYS A 81 -12.79 -3.29 -17.44
N ARG A 82 -11.53 -3.60 -17.11
CA ARG A 82 -10.61 -2.69 -16.40
C ARG A 82 -9.17 -2.95 -16.85
N LYS A 83 -8.34 -1.90 -16.93
CA LYS A 83 -6.90 -2.08 -17.14
C LYS A 83 -6.25 -2.75 -15.93
N GLY A 84 -5.17 -3.51 -16.13
CA GLY A 84 -4.32 -3.96 -15.02
C GLY A 84 -3.79 -2.75 -14.25
N ALA A 85 -3.73 -2.84 -12.92
CA ALA A 85 -3.34 -1.73 -12.05
C ALA A 85 -2.29 -2.18 -11.05
N PHE A 86 -1.04 -1.73 -11.26
CA PHE A 86 0.09 -2.03 -10.40
C PHE A 86 0.62 -0.74 -9.77
N ALA A 87 0.74 -0.70 -8.45
CA ALA A 87 1.48 0.32 -7.72
C ALA A 87 2.90 -0.19 -7.42
N VAL A 88 3.88 0.53 -7.93
CA VAL A 88 5.30 0.23 -7.72
C VAL A 88 5.80 1.01 -6.52
N TYR A 89 6.41 0.32 -5.57
CA TYR A 89 6.97 0.89 -4.35
C TYR A 89 8.49 0.95 -4.45
N LEU A 90 9.05 2.13 -4.17
CA LEU A 90 10.49 2.38 -4.13
C LEU A 90 10.89 3.16 -2.86
N GLU A 91 11.99 2.79 -2.21
CA GLU A 91 12.58 3.59 -1.12
C GLU A 91 13.42 4.74 -1.67
N PRO A 92 13.37 5.94 -1.05
CA PRO A 92 13.99 7.17 -1.61
C PRO A 92 15.52 7.18 -1.59
N TRP A 93 16.18 6.16 -1.02
CA TRP A 93 17.63 6.01 -1.11
C TRP A 93 18.08 5.34 -2.42
N HIS A 94 17.17 4.80 -3.22
CA HIS A 94 17.53 4.09 -4.44
C HIS A 94 18.16 5.04 -5.48
N ALA A 95 19.23 4.62 -6.17
CA ALA A 95 19.96 5.50 -7.07
C ALA A 95 19.20 5.93 -8.34
N ASP A 96 18.18 5.19 -8.77
CA ASP A 96 17.29 5.58 -9.88
C ASP A 96 16.04 6.37 -9.42
N ILE A 97 16.05 6.97 -8.22
CA ILE A 97 14.85 7.61 -7.64
C ILE A 97 14.34 8.81 -8.45
N PHE A 98 15.21 9.59 -9.08
CA PHE A 98 14.78 10.75 -9.87
C PHE A 98 14.04 10.31 -11.13
N GLU A 99 14.59 9.32 -11.83
CA GLU A 99 13.97 8.74 -13.02
C GLU A 99 12.65 8.05 -12.68
N PHE A 100 12.56 7.42 -11.50
CA PHE A 100 11.32 6.85 -10.99
C PHE A 100 10.20 7.89 -10.84
N LEU A 101 10.51 9.08 -10.31
CA LEU A 101 9.55 10.19 -10.15
C LEU A 101 9.06 10.75 -11.50
N ASP A 102 9.82 10.54 -12.57
CA ASP A 102 9.48 11.02 -13.92
C ASP A 102 8.60 10.05 -14.72
N LEU A 103 8.48 8.79 -14.31
CA LEU A 103 7.85 7.72 -15.11
C LEU A 103 6.39 8.00 -15.50
N ARG A 104 5.64 8.75 -14.69
CA ARG A 104 4.23 9.08 -14.93
C ARG A 104 4.03 10.45 -15.58
N LYS A 105 5.08 11.27 -15.74
CA LYS A 105 4.95 12.62 -16.31
C LYS A 105 4.47 12.54 -17.76
N ASN A 106 3.63 13.48 -18.18
CA ASN A 106 3.07 13.50 -19.53
C ASN A 106 4.13 13.92 -20.57
N HIS A 107 5.00 14.88 -20.24
CA HIS A 107 6.10 15.32 -21.08
C HIS A 107 7.33 14.40 -20.95
N GLY A 108 8.28 14.52 -21.88
CA GLY A 108 9.54 13.76 -21.94
C GLY A 108 9.51 12.60 -22.93
N LYS A 109 10.60 11.82 -22.96
CA LYS A 109 10.80 10.73 -23.92
C LYS A 109 9.99 9.49 -23.55
N GLU A 110 9.28 8.89 -24.49
CA GLU A 110 8.42 7.72 -24.26
C GLU A 110 9.19 6.51 -23.72
N GLU A 111 10.45 6.34 -24.13
CA GLU A 111 11.31 5.27 -23.62
C GLU A 111 11.64 5.36 -22.13
N ASN A 112 11.33 6.51 -21.50
CA ASN A 112 11.52 6.78 -20.08
C ASN A 112 10.17 6.96 -19.35
N ARG A 113 9.08 6.37 -19.87
CA ARG A 113 7.73 6.52 -19.30
C ARG A 113 7.04 5.19 -19.11
N ALA A 114 6.24 5.11 -18.05
CA ALA A 114 5.45 3.95 -17.66
C ALA A 114 4.12 4.43 -17.04
N ARG A 115 3.28 5.09 -17.85
CA ARG A 115 2.11 5.85 -17.38
C ARG A 115 0.91 5.00 -16.96
N ASP A 116 0.87 3.73 -17.38
CA ASP A 116 -0.19 2.79 -16.96
C ASP A 116 0.13 2.17 -15.58
N LEU A 117 1.30 2.47 -14.99
CA LEU A 117 1.65 2.13 -13.61
C LEU A 117 1.33 3.26 -12.62
N PHE A 118 1.14 2.89 -11.37
CA PHE A 118 1.07 3.79 -10.22
C PHE A 118 2.40 3.74 -9.45
N PHE A 119 2.76 4.82 -8.78
CA PHE A 119 4.04 4.96 -8.10
C PHE A 119 3.84 5.37 -6.65
N ALA A 120 4.64 4.79 -5.76
CA ALA A 120 4.58 5.00 -4.34
C ALA A 120 5.99 5.04 -3.74
N LEU A 121 6.18 5.90 -2.74
CA LEU A 121 7.40 5.95 -1.96
C LEU A 121 7.22 5.23 -0.63
N TRP A 122 8.20 4.39 -0.31
CA TRP A 122 8.31 3.71 0.99
C TRP A 122 9.39 4.42 1.81
N VAL A 123 8.97 5.42 2.56
CA VAL A 123 9.85 6.47 3.10
C VAL A 123 10.32 6.12 4.51
N PRO A 124 11.64 5.98 4.75
CA PRO A 124 12.18 5.87 6.11
C PRO A 124 12.13 7.21 6.85
N ASP A 125 11.97 7.16 8.17
CA ASP A 125 11.95 8.34 9.06
C ASP A 125 13.22 9.18 8.86
N LEU A 126 14.38 8.54 8.65
CA LEU A 126 15.67 9.21 8.40
C LEU A 126 15.63 10.17 7.22
N PHE A 127 14.95 9.82 6.11
CA PHE A 127 14.86 10.72 4.96
C PHE A 127 14.13 12.01 5.35
N MET A 128 13.01 11.90 6.07
CA MET A 128 12.24 13.05 6.53
C MET A 128 13.04 13.91 7.53
N GLN A 129 13.79 13.29 8.43
CA GLN A 129 14.69 13.99 9.35
C GLN A 129 15.76 14.79 8.58
N ARG A 130 16.39 14.19 7.56
CA ARG A 130 17.41 14.87 6.74
C ARG A 130 16.84 16.01 5.91
N VAL A 131 15.63 15.87 5.38
CA VAL A 131 14.92 16.97 4.69
C VAL A 131 14.68 18.14 5.65
N GLN A 132 14.18 17.84 6.86
CA GLN A 132 13.89 18.85 7.88
C GLN A 132 15.15 19.59 8.35
N ASN A 133 16.25 18.87 8.54
CA ASN A 133 17.52 19.42 9.03
C ASN A 133 18.41 20.01 7.91
N ASN A 134 17.96 19.97 6.65
CA ASN A 134 18.73 20.38 5.47
C ASN A 134 20.09 19.65 5.37
N GLU A 135 20.06 18.33 5.58
CA GLU A 135 21.24 17.46 5.49
C GLU A 135 21.38 16.84 4.10
N ASP A 136 22.54 16.24 3.83
CA ASP A 136 22.79 15.46 2.62
C ASP A 136 22.06 14.11 2.67
N TRP A 137 21.73 13.57 1.51
CA TRP A 137 21.12 12.28 1.28
C TRP A 137 21.94 11.48 0.28
N SER A 138 22.34 10.27 0.68
CA SER A 138 23.10 9.34 -0.12
C SER A 138 22.17 8.40 -0.90
N LEU A 139 22.44 8.28 -2.19
CA LEU A 139 21.77 7.36 -3.09
C LEU A 139 22.62 6.11 -3.32
N PHE A 140 22.00 4.95 -3.23
CA PHE A 140 22.67 3.66 -3.25
C PHE A 140 22.10 2.73 -4.33
N CYS A 141 22.95 1.84 -4.83
CA CYS A 141 22.51 0.63 -5.51
C CYS A 141 22.35 -0.51 -4.49
N PRO A 142 21.23 -1.26 -4.48
CA PRO A 142 21.02 -2.35 -3.52
C PRO A 142 22.04 -3.48 -3.64
N ASN A 143 22.64 -3.70 -4.81
CA ASN A 143 23.73 -4.68 -4.98
C ASN A 143 25.02 -4.26 -4.24
N GLU A 144 25.27 -2.96 -4.08
CA GLU A 144 26.45 -2.44 -3.37
C GLU A 144 26.16 -2.18 -1.89
N ALA A 145 24.93 -1.79 -1.56
CA ALA A 145 24.42 -1.53 -0.22
C ALA A 145 23.23 -2.47 0.13
N PRO A 146 23.46 -3.79 0.23
CA PRO A 146 22.39 -4.76 0.46
C PRO A 146 21.78 -4.64 1.87
N GLY A 147 20.55 -5.11 2.01
CA GLY A 147 19.85 -5.20 3.30
C GLY A 147 19.12 -3.93 3.75
N LEU A 148 19.26 -2.80 3.06
CA LEU A 148 18.52 -1.57 3.39
C LEU A 148 16.99 -1.76 3.32
N ALA A 149 16.52 -2.56 2.36
CA ALA A 149 15.10 -2.92 2.23
C ALA A 149 14.62 -3.96 3.26
N ASP A 150 15.55 -4.63 3.95
CA ASP A 150 15.27 -5.74 4.87
C ASP A 150 15.35 -5.33 6.34
N CYS A 151 15.56 -4.05 6.62
CA CYS A 151 15.53 -3.46 7.96
C CYS A 151 14.78 -2.13 7.99
N TRP A 152 14.39 -1.68 9.17
CA TRP A 152 13.64 -0.44 9.40
C TRP A 152 14.05 0.20 10.73
N GLY A 153 13.66 1.46 10.93
CA GLY A 153 13.96 2.23 12.14
C GLY A 153 15.46 2.35 12.40
N GLU A 154 15.87 2.21 13.66
CA GLU A 154 17.27 2.36 14.08
C GLU A 154 18.24 1.44 13.32
N LYS A 155 17.83 0.18 13.05
CA LYS A 155 18.64 -0.77 12.28
C LYS A 155 18.90 -0.29 10.85
N PHE A 156 17.89 0.34 10.23
CA PHE A 156 18.04 0.95 8.91
C PHE A 156 19.00 2.14 8.97
N GLU A 157 18.84 3.01 9.97
CA GLU A 157 19.70 4.19 10.12
C GLU A 157 21.17 3.82 10.30
N GLU A 158 21.46 2.84 11.17
CA GLU A 158 22.81 2.35 11.42
C GLU A 158 23.44 1.78 10.14
N LEU A 159 22.70 0.95 9.41
CA LEU A 159 23.17 0.33 8.18
C LEU A 159 23.40 1.36 7.07
N TYR A 160 22.48 2.30 6.93
CA TYR A 160 22.57 3.40 5.97
C TYR A 160 23.82 4.26 6.25
N LYS A 161 23.98 4.75 7.48
CA LYS A 161 25.14 5.56 7.91
C LYS A 161 26.46 4.78 7.79
N LYS A 162 26.44 3.45 7.99
CA LYS A 162 27.60 2.57 7.75
C LYS A 162 28.02 2.57 6.28
N TYR A 163 27.06 2.48 5.35
CA TYR A 163 27.37 2.52 3.91
C TYR A 163 27.85 3.89 3.44
N GLU A 164 27.35 4.98 4.03
CA GLU A 164 27.89 6.33 3.80
C GLU A 164 29.37 6.41 4.21
N LYS A 165 29.71 5.99 5.44
CA LYS A 165 31.09 5.97 5.94
C LYS A 165 32.03 5.08 5.11
N ALA A 166 31.50 4.01 4.54
CA ALA A 166 32.24 3.11 3.67
C ALA A 166 32.37 3.63 2.22
N GLY A 167 31.85 4.82 1.89
CA GLY A 167 31.96 5.42 0.56
C GLY A 167 31.17 4.66 -0.51
N LYS A 168 30.10 3.94 -0.15
CA LYS A 168 29.31 3.13 -1.09
C LYS A 168 28.23 3.92 -1.84
N ALA A 169 28.07 5.21 -1.55
CA ALA A 169 27.07 6.03 -2.21
C ALA A 169 27.40 6.20 -3.69
N LYS A 170 26.44 5.96 -4.57
CA LYS A 170 26.54 6.27 -6.01
C LYS A 170 26.55 7.77 -6.25
N LYS A 171 25.76 8.49 -5.45
CA LYS A 171 25.60 9.94 -5.52
C LYS A 171 25.20 10.45 -4.15
N VAL A 172 25.68 11.63 -3.78
CA VAL A 172 25.25 12.36 -2.58
C VAL A 172 24.61 13.66 -3.06
N ILE A 173 23.44 13.99 -2.52
CA ILE A 173 22.64 15.17 -2.89
C ILE A 173 22.13 15.86 -1.62
N PRO A 174 21.78 17.15 -1.65
CA PRO A 174 20.95 17.71 -0.58
C PRO A 174 19.61 16.98 -0.49
N ALA A 175 19.17 16.57 0.70
CA ALA A 175 17.91 15.84 0.87
C ALA A 175 16.71 16.64 0.34
N GLN A 176 16.74 17.97 0.52
CA GLN A 176 15.70 18.87 0.02
C GLN A 176 15.60 18.87 -1.51
N THR A 177 16.67 18.61 -2.26
CA THR A 177 16.60 18.48 -3.72
C THR A 177 15.65 17.35 -4.12
N LEU A 178 15.82 16.17 -3.53
CA LEU A 178 14.92 15.04 -3.78
C LEU A 178 13.50 15.36 -3.30
N TRP A 179 13.34 16.02 -2.15
CA TRP A 179 12.03 16.44 -1.65
C TRP A 179 11.28 17.35 -2.64
N PHE A 180 11.96 18.35 -3.22
CA PHE A 180 11.35 19.23 -4.22
C PHE A 180 10.94 18.47 -5.49
N ASP A 181 11.73 17.50 -5.94
CA ASP A 181 11.36 16.66 -7.09
C ASP A 181 10.15 15.75 -6.79
N ILE A 182 10.03 15.24 -5.56
CA ILE A 182 8.84 14.50 -5.11
C ILE A 182 7.60 15.41 -5.17
N LEU A 183 7.68 16.61 -4.60
CA LEU A 183 6.57 17.58 -4.62
C LEU A 183 6.20 17.97 -6.05
N LYS A 184 7.18 18.18 -6.93
CA LYS A 184 6.94 18.51 -8.33
C LYS A 184 6.21 17.38 -9.05
N ALA A 185 6.61 16.13 -8.85
CA ALA A 185 5.92 14.96 -9.41
C ALA A 185 4.47 14.88 -8.91
N GLN A 186 4.23 15.14 -7.61
CA GLN A 186 2.89 15.15 -7.01
C GLN A 186 2.02 16.28 -7.58
N ILE A 187 2.56 17.48 -7.77
CA ILE A 187 1.85 18.59 -8.40
C ILE A 187 1.47 18.24 -9.85
N GLU A 188 2.38 17.62 -10.61
CA GLU A 188 2.15 17.30 -12.02
C GLU A 188 1.20 16.11 -12.23
N THR A 189 1.22 15.11 -11.32
CA THR A 189 0.58 13.80 -11.58
C THR A 189 -0.33 13.29 -10.46
N GLY A 190 -0.35 13.94 -9.30
CA GLY A 190 -0.99 13.45 -8.08
C GLY A 190 -0.27 12.28 -7.39
N THR A 191 0.91 11.88 -7.88
CA THR A 191 1.73 10.75 -7.40
C THR A 191 3.20 11.15 -7.35
N PRO A 192 4.08 10.48 -6.58
CA PRO A 192 3.88 9.20 -5.90
C PRO A 192 3.02 9.29 -4.64
N TYR A 193 2.41 8.16 -4.27
CA TYR A 193 1.86 7.95 -2.93
C TYR A 193 2.98 8.05 -1.87
N MET A 194 2.61 8.46 -0.66
CA MET A 194 3.56 8.61 0.45
C MET A 194 3.21 7.65 1.58
N LEU A 195 4.12 6.72 1.88
CA LEU A 195 3.96 5.80 3.00
C LEU A 195 5.23 5.80 3.85
N TYR A 196 5.06 5.83 5.18
CA TYR A 196 6.16 5.92 6.12
C TYR A 196 6.56 4.52 6.62
N LYS A 197 7.61 3.96 6.01
CA LYS A 197 8.14 2.61 6.23
C LYS A 197 8.24 2.26 7.70
N ASP A 198 8.87 3.13 8.48
CA ASP A 198 9.18 2.84 9.88
C ASP A 198 7.91 2.87 10.73
N SER A 199 7.00 3.81 10.46
CA SER A 199 5.68 3.83 11.10
C SER A 199 4.84 2.59 10.78
N CYS A 200 4.86 2.13 9.54
CA CYS A 200 4.16 0.92 9.10
C CYS A 200 4.73 -0.33 9.79
N ASN A 201 6.05 -0.48 9.81
CA ASN A 201 6.70 -1.64 10.43
C ASN A 201 6.55 -1.65 11.95
N ARG A 202 6.79 -0.50 12.62
CA ARG A 202 6.75 -0.37 14.09
C ARG A 202 5.39 -0.72 14.69
N LYS A 203 4.31 -0.43 13.95
CA LYS A 203 2.93 -0.58 14.42
C LYS A 203 2.22 -1.80 13.83
N SER A 204 2.92 -2.64 13.05
CA SER A 204 2.32 -3.84 12.49
C SER A 204 2.33 -4.99 13.49
N ASN A 205 1.22 -5.70 13.60
CA ASN A 205 1.16 -6.99 14.30
C ASN A 205 1.95 -8.09 13.56
N GLN A 206 2.30 -7.87 12.29
CA GLN A 206 3.11 -8.78 11.47
C GLN A 206 4.62 -8.47 11.53
N GLN A 207 5.07 -7.53 12.39
CA GLN A 207 6.50 -7.20 12.50
C GLN A 207 7.37 -8.39 12.93
N ASN A 208 6.77 -9.42 13.53
CA ASN A 208 7.42 -10.68 13.89
C ASN A 208 7.81 -11.54 12.68
N LEU A 209 7.25 -11.28 11.49
CA LEU A 209 7.55 -12.03 10.26
C LEU A 209 8.81 -11.51 9.55
N GLY A 210 9.13 -10.23 9.76
CA GLY A 210 10.24 -9.54 9.11
C GLY A 210 9.85 -8.12 8.70
N THR A 211 10.73 -7.47 7.94
CA THR A 211 10.48 -6.12 7.43
C THR A 211 9.45 -6.14 6.31
N ILE A 212 8.36 -5.38 6.49
CA ILE A 212 7.34 -5.13 5.47
C ILE A 212 7.90 -4.14 4.45
N LYS A 213 7.78 -4.49 3.16
CA LYS A 213 8.45 -3.80 2.05
C LYS A 213 7.56 -2.88 1.24
N SER A 214 6.24 -2.98 1.36
CA SER A 214 5.31 -2.13 0.60
C SER A 214 3.92 -2.14 1.21
N SER A 215 3.02 -1.37 0.61
CA SER A 215 1.58 -1.53 0.74
C SER A 215 0.98 -2.11 -0.56
N ASN A 216 -0.33 -2.27 -0.63
CA ASN A 216 -1.09 -2.62 -1.83
C ASN A 216 -1.29 -1.46 -2.82
N LEU A 217 -2.10 -1.67 -3.86
CA LEU A 217 -2.48 -0.64 -4.84
C LEU A 217 -3.07 0.64 -4.21
N CYS A 218 -3.88 0.50 -3.16
CA CYS A 218 -4.70 1.59 -2.59
C CYS A 218 -4.17 2.15 -1.26
N THR A 219 -2.96 1.75 -0.85
CA THR A 219 -2.18 2.28 0.30
C THR A 219 -2.71 1.96 1.71
N GLU A 220 -3.77 1.16 1.83
CA GLU A 220 -4.41 0.84 3.12
C GLU A 220 -3.94 -0.48 3.76
N ILE A 221 -3.33 -1.38 2.99
CA ILE A 221 -2.93 -2.71 3.47
C ILE A 221 -1.43 -2.79 3.68
N ILE A 222 -1.02 -3.07 4.92
CA ILE A 222 0.37 -3.20 5.37
C ILE A 222 0.61 -4.64 5.82
N GLU A 223 0.97 -5.50 4.87
CA GLU A 223 1.20 -6.93 5.10
C GLU A 223 2.60 -7.36 4.64
N PHE A 224 3.16 -8.36 5.32
CA PHE A 224 4.45 -8.94 5.01
C PHE A 224 4.46 -9.67 3.66
N THR A 225 5.56 -9.53 2.93
CA THR A 225 5.82 -10.21 1.65
C THR A 225 7.24 -10.78 1.63
N SER A 226 7.40 -11.93 0.97
CA SER A 226 8.70 -12.56 0.67
C SER A 226 8.66 -13.18 -0.72
N PRO A 227 9.80 -13.65 -1.29
CA PRO A 227 9.80 -14.36 -2.57
C PRO A 227 8.84 -15.56 -2.62
N GLU A 228 8.53 -16.13 -1.45
CA GLU A 228 7.62 -17.25 -1.22
C GLU A 228 6.22 -16.84 -0.75
N GLU A 229 5.98 -15.58 -0.41
CA GLU A 229 4.73 -15.12 0.20
C GLU A 229 4.23 -13.83 -0.45
N THR A 230 3.12 -13.97 -1.18
CA THR A 230 2.37 -12.84 -1.77
C THR A 230 1.19 -12.55 -0.86
N ALA A 231 1.14 -11.37 -0.27
CA ALA A 231 0.09 -11.03 0.68
C ALA A 231 -1.24 -10.75 -0.04
N VAL A 232 -2.38 -10.90 0.65
CA VAL A 232 -3.71 -10.97 0.04
C VAL A 232 -4.73 -10.17 0.85
N CYS A 233 -5.38 -9.21 0.19
CA CYS A 233 -6.34 -8.33 0.82
C CYS A 233 -7.76 -8.93 0.76
N ASN A 234 -8.29 -9.38 1.90
CA ASN A 234 -9.67 -9.85 2.07
C ASN A 234 -10.52 -8.71 2.64
N LEU A 235 -11.28 -8.02 1.78
CA LEU A 235 -11.85 -6.71 2.11
C LEU A 235 -13.38 -6.70 2.20
N ALA A 236 -13.90 -5.93 3.14
CA ALA A 236 -15.31 -5.51 3.18
C ALA A 236 -15.43 -4.09 3.72
N SER A 237 -16.54 -3.40 3.44
CA SER A 237 -16.81 -2.06 3.98
C SER A 237 -18.16 -1.98 4.66
N ILE A 238 -18.18 -1.41 5.87
CA ILE A 238 -19.41 -1.20 6.65
C ILE A 238 -20.01 0.17 6.32
N ALA A 239 -21.29 0.20 5.95
CA ALA A 239 -22.02 1.43 5.67
C ALA A 239 -22.45 2.14 6.97
N LEU A 240 -21.60 3.05 7.45
CA LEU A 240 -21.79 3.80 8.70
C LEU A 240 -23.15 4.51 8.84
N PRO A 241 -23.77 5.07 7.78
CA PRO A 241 -25.07 5.73 7.90
C PRO A 241 -26.19 4.82 8.42
N ARG A 242 -26.05 3.50 8.27
CA ARG A 242 -27.03 2.52 8.75
C ARG A 242 -27.11 2.41 10.26
N PHE A 243 -26.16 2.99 11.00
CA PHE A 243 -26.11 2.95 12.46
C PHE A 243 -26.58 4.26 13.10
N VAL A 244 -27.02 5.25 12.31
CA VAL A 244 -27.69 6.43 12.87
C VAL A 244 -29.15 6.08 13.21
N ARG A 245 -29.57 6.43 14.44
CA ARG A 245 -30.87 6.11 15.03
C ARG A 245 -31.49 7.34 15.68
N GLU A 246 -32.79 7.28 15.92
CA GLU A 246 -33.55 8.27 16.69
C GLU A 246 -34.07 7.64 17.98
N LYS A 247 -33.93 8.33 19.12
CA LYS A 247 -34.46 7.84 20.40
C LYS A 247 -35.99 7.88 20.38
N GLY A 248 -36.63 6.81 20.85
CA GLY A 248 -38.09 6.70 20.97
C GLY A 248 -38.80 6.22 19.70
N VAL A 249 -38.08 5.88 18.63
CA VAL A 249 -38.63 5.26 17.42
C VAL A 249 -38.30 3.76 17.45
N PRO A 250 -39.29 2.84 17.42
CA PRO A 250 -39.04 1.40 17.37
C PRO A 250 -38.19 0.99 16.17
N ILE A 251 -37.28 0.02 16.36
CA ILE A 251 -36.33 -0.45 15.34
C ILE A 251 -37.04 -0.87 14.04
N GLU A 252 -38.17 -1.56 14.17
CA GLU A 252 -38.98 -2.08 13.06
C GLU A 252 -39.72 -0.98 12.29
N SER A 253 -39.88 0.19 12.91
CA SER A 253 -40.55 1.35 12.34
C SER A 253 -39.60 2.36 11.71
N HIS A 254 -38.28 2.15 11.80
CA HIS A 254 -37.33 2.98 11.07
C HIS A 254 -37.55 2.78 9.56
N PRO A 255 -37.96 3.82 8.82
CA PRO A 255 -38.17 3.68 7.39
C PRO A 255 -36.86 3.28 6.71
N SER A 256 -36.95 2.60 5.56
CA SER A 256 -35.78 2.29 4.71
C SER A 256 -35.03 3.55 4.22
N LYS A 257 -35.64 4.73 4.39
CA LYS A 257 -35.06 6.06 4.19
C LYS A 257 -34.13 6.40 5.36
N LEU A 258 -32.90 6.78 5.03
CA LEU A 258 -31.88 7.22 6.00
C LEU A 258 -32.49 8.24 6.98
N ALA A 259 -32.33 7.99 8.28
CA ALA A 259 -32.82 8.87 9.34
C ALA A 259 -32.03 10.19 9.30
N GLY A 260 -32.53 11.20 8.60
CA GLY A 260 -31.93 12.52 8.62
C GLY A 260 -32.67 13.57 7.81
N SER A 261 -33.24 14.54 8.51
CA SER A 261 -33.61 15.86 8.00
C SER A 261 -33.22 16.91 9.05
N ASN A 262 -33.06 18.16 8.64
CA ASN A 262 -32.94 19.28 9.59
C ASN A 262 -34.19 19.29 10.51
N GLY A 263 -34.00 19.03 11.81
CA GLY A 263 -35.10 19.10 12.80
C GLY A 263 -35.22 17.97 13.82
N SER A 264 -34.65 16.77 13.58
CA SER A 264 -34.70 15.67 14.56
C SER A 264 -33.70 15.89 15.71
N LYS A 265 -34.22 16.06 16.94
CA LYS A 265 -33.48 16.51 18.14
C LYS A 265 -32.82 15.38 18.95
N ASN A 266 -33.12 14.11 18.67
CA ASN A 266 -32.73 12.98 19.52
C ASN A 266 -31.99 11.86 18.75
N ARG A 267 -31.04 12.24 17.89
CA ARG A 267 -30.26 11.28 17.11
C ARG A 267 -29.05 10.75 17.88
N TYR A 268 -28.69 9.50 17.62
CA TYR A 268 -27.47 8.90 18.16
C TYR A 268 -26.89 7.87 17.18
N PHE A 269 -25.62 7.53 17.38
CA PHE A 269 -24.94 6.47 16.66
C PHE A 269 -24.98 5.17 17.48
N ASP A 270 -25.52 4.12 16.89
CA ASP A 270 -25.71 2.79 17.51
C ASP A 270 -24.42 1.97 17.41
N PHE A 271 -23.58 2.14 18.43
CA PHE A 271 -22.29 1.49 18.55
C PHE A 271 -22.40 -0.02 18.82
N ASP A 272 -23.44 -0.46 19.54
CA ASP A 272 -23.64 -1.88 19.86
C ASP A 272 -23.99 -2.66 18.60
N LYS A 273 -24.89 -2.12 17.77
CA LYS A 273 -25.22 -2.73 16.48
C LYS A 273 -24.04 -2.73 15.52
N LEU A 274 -23.19 -1.70 15.55
CA LEU A 274 -21.95 -1.69 14.77
C LEU A 274 -21.02 -2.84 15.19
N GLY A 275 -20.88 -3.10 16.49
CA GLY A 275 -20.10 -4.23 17.01
C GLY A 275 -20.59 -5.59 16.50
N GLU A 276 -21.92 -5.82 16.55
CA GLU A 276 -22.55 -7.06 16.06
C GLU A 276 -22.29 -7.29 14.55
N VAL A 277 -22.49 -6.25 13.74
CA VAL A 277 -22.25 -6.32 12.28
C VAL A 277 -20.77 -6.53 11.99
N THR A 278 -19.88 -5.86 12.72
CA THR A 278 -18.43 -6.02 12.58
C THR A 278 -18.00 -7.46 12.85
N SER A 279 -18.50 -8.10 13.92
CA SER A 279 -18.23 -9.52 14.21
C SER A 279 -18.69 -10.45 13.07
N THR A 280 -19.87 -10.18 12.51
CA THR A 280 -20.39 -10.92 11.34
C THR A 280 -19.48 -10.76 10.11
N VAL A 281 -19.03 -9.54 9.82
CA VAL A 281 -18.10 -9.26 8.71
C VAL A 281 -16.77 -9.98 8.92
N THR A 282 -16.21 -9.94 10.14
CA THR A 282 -14.98 -10.66 10.51
C THR A 282 -15.11 -12.16 10.21
N PHE A 283 -16.20 -12.79 10.66
CA PHE A 283 -16.44 -14.20 10.41
C PHE A 283 -16.57 -14.52 8.91
N ASN A 284 -17.27 -13.67 8.15
CA ASN A 284 -17.43 -13.83 6.72
C ASN A 284 -16.10 -13.72 5.96
N LEU A 285 -15.28 -12.72 6.29
CA LEU A 285 -13.96 -12.55 5.68
C LEU A 285 -13.03 -13.71 6.04
N ASN A 286 -13.08 -14.22 7.27
CA ASN A 286 -12.31 -15.39 7.65
C ASN A 286 -12.73 -16.65 6.84
N LYS A 287 -14.02 -16.84 6.57
CA LYS A 287 -14.49 -17.92 5.68
C LYS A 287 -14.06 -17.73 4.23
N ILE A 288 -13.99 -16.49 3.76
CA ILE A 288 -13.52 -16.18 2.40
C ILE A 288 -12.10 -16.69 2.21
N ILE A 289 -11.22 -16.58 3.21
CA ILE A 289 -9.84 -17.09 3.13
C ILE A 289 -9.80 -18.58 2.74
N ASP A 290 -10.67 -19.41 3.33
CA ASP A 290 -10.69 -20.86 3.04
C ASP A 290 -11.36 -21.18 1.70
N MET A 291 -12.34 -20.38 1.29
CA MET A 291 -13.15 -20.60 0.08
C MET A 291 -12.55 -19.96 -1.18
N ASN A 292 -11.61 -19.03 -1.03
CA ASN A 292 -11.06 -18.24 -2.12
C ASN A 292 -10.26 -19.10 -3.10
N TYR A 293 -10.43 -18.84 -4.39
CA TYR A 293 -9.52 -19.32 -5.41
C TYR A 293 -8.28 -18.42 -5.49
N TYR A 294 -7.11 -18.96 -5.17
CA TYR A 294 -5.85 -18.23 -5.25
C TYR A 294 -5.24 -18.38 -6.65
N PRO A 295 -4.91 -17.29 -7.34
CA PRO A 295 -4.32 -17.34 -8.67
C PRO A 295 -2.88 -17.91 -8.67
N VAL A 296 -2.19 -17.80 -7.53
CA VAL A 296 -0.80 -18.27 -7.33
C VAL A 296 -0.63 -18.89 -5.93
N GLU A 297 0.26 -19.88 -5.82
CA GLU A 297 0.43 -20.66 -4.59
C GLU A 297 1.08 -19.84 -3.45
N THR A 298 1.96 -18.90 -3.78
CA THR A 298 2.53 -17.90 -2.85
C THR A 298 1.43 -17.10 -2.13
N ALA A 299 0.35 -16.76 -2.85
CA ALA A 299 -0.80 -16.05 -2.27
C ALA A 299 -1.61 -16.93 -1.33
N ARG A 300 -1.86 -18.19 -1.71
CA ARG A 300 -2.51 -19.17 -0.84
C ARG A 300 -1.71 -19.38 0.43
N ARG A 301 -0.39 -19.57 0.30
CA ARG A 301 0.52 -19.78 1.42
C ARG A 301 0.47 -18.65 2.43
N SER A 302 0.58 -17.39 1.98
CA SER A 302 0.53 -16.23 2.86
C SER A 302 -0.81 -16.13 3.59
N ASN A 303 -1.93 -16.18 2.84
CA ASN A 303 -3.26 -15.99 3.44
C ASN A 303 -3.64 -17.12 4.40
N MET A 304 -3.23 -18.37 4.13
CA MET A 304 -3.48 -19.50 5.05
C MET A 304 -2.62 -19.45 6.31
N ARG A 305 -1.43 -18.84 6.27
CA ARG A 305 -0.54 -18.72 7.42
C ARG A 305 -0.93 -17.59 8.36
N HIS A 306 -1.26 -16.43 7.80
CA HIS A 306 -1.40 -15.19 8.58
C HIS A 306 -2.85 -14.71 8.70
N ARG A 307 -3.73 -15.23 7.84
CA ARG A 307 -5.17 -14.94 7.78
C ARG A 307 -5.58 -13.47 7.94
N PRO A 308 -4.92 -12.51 7.26
CA PRO A 308 -5.26 -11.10 7.40
C PRO A 308 -6.64 -10.79 6.78
N ILE A 309 -7.34 -9.82 7.37
CA ILE A 309 -8.60 -9.28 6.86
C ILE A 309 -8.59 -7.75 6.97
N GLY A 310 -9.25 -7.08 6.02
CA GLY A 310 -9.39 -5.62 6.01
C GLY A 310 -10.86 -5.21 6.10
N ILE A 311 -11.26 -4.67 7.24
CA ILE A 311 -12.61 -4.12 7.44
C ILE A 311 -12.52 -2.61 7.35
N GLY A 312 -13.04 -2.06 6.26
CA GLY A 312 -13.16 -0.64 6.03
C GLY A 312 -14.56 -0.09 6.35
N VAL A 313 -14.75 1.19 6.04
CA VAL A 313 -16.01 1.89 6.24
C VAL A 313 -16.37 2.71 5.00
N GLN A 314 -17.65 3.02 4.85
CA GLN A 314 -18.16 3.95 3.83
C GLN A 314 -19.27 4.83 4.42
N GLY A 315 -19.48 6.00 3.82
CA GLY A 315 -20.52 6.96 4.25
C GLY A 315 -20.21 7.69 5.55
N LEU A 316 -18.93 7.97 5.85
CA LEU A 316 -18.56 8.74 7.05
C LEU A 316 -19.13 10.17 7.02
N ALA A 317 -19.00 10.86 5.88
CA ALA A 317 -19.56 12.19 5.70
C ALA A 317 -21.08 12.19 5.83
N ASP A 318 -21.76 11.24 5.19
CA ASP A 318 -23.20 11.04 5.32
C ASP A 318 -23.60 10.83 6.78
N THR A 319 -22.84 10.03 7.53
CA THR A 319 -23.08 9.79 8.97
C THR A 319 -23.06 11.09 9.76
N PHE A 320 -22.07 11.96 9.51
CA PHE A 320 -21.99 13.27 10.17
C PHE A 320 -23.16 14.18 9.76
N MET A 321 -23.52 14.20 8.48
CA MET A 321 -24.69 14.96 8.01
C MET A 321 -25.99 14.49 8.68
N LEU A 322 -26.19 13.17 8.79
CA LEU A 322 -27.37 12.60 9.45
C LEU A 322 -27.41 12.96 10.95
N LEU A 323 -26.25 13.00 11.62
CA LEU A 323 -26.11 13.40 13.02
C LEU A 323 -26.19 14.93 13.24
N GLY A 324 -26.22 15.73 12.17
CA GLY A 324 -26.18 17.19 12.26
C GLY A 324 -24.81 17.74 12.70
N MET A 325 -23.73 17.01 12.42
CA MET A 325 -22.36 17.37 12.76
C MET A 325 -21.62 17.88 11.52
N ALA A 326 -20.93 19.02 11.65
CA ALA A 326 -19.94 19.44 10.66
C ALA A 326 -18.70 18.55 10.74
N PHE A 327 -18.03 18.29 9.61
CA PHE A 327 -16.89 17.37 9.57
C PHE A 327 -15.70 17.82 10.43
N ASP A 328 -15.51 19.14 10.54
CA ASP A 328 -14.45 19.81 11.30
C ASP A 328 -14.90 20.26 12.70
N SER A 329 -16.09 19.83 13.16
CA SER A 329 -16.57 20.23 14.48
C SER A 329 -15.71 19.61 15.59
N PRO A 330 -15.47 20.33 16.70
CA PRO A 330 -14.70 19.82 17.83
C PRO A 330 -15.35 18.62 18.54
N GLU A 331 -16.60 18.29 18.21
CA GLU A 331 -17.33 17.13 18.74
C GLU A 331 -17.05 15.83 17.95
N VAL A 332 -16.60 15.93 16.69
CA VAL A 332 -16.28 14.79 15.79
C VAL A 332 -15.16 13.87 16.28
N PRO A 333 -14.08 14.34 16.96
CA PRO A 333 -13.01 13.47 17.43
C PRO A 333 -13.51 12.35 18.37
N PHE A 334 -14.57 12.59 19.15
CA PHE A 334 -15.06 11.64 20.14
C PHE A 334 -15.81 10.43 19.53
N PRO A 335 -16.79 10.60 18.62
CA PRO A 335 -17.40 9.50 17.88
C PRO A 335 -16.41 8.71 17.04
N VAL A 336 -15.44 9.38 16.41
CA VAL A 336 -14.45 8.73 15.54
C VAL A 336 -13.51 7.85 16.37
N ASN A 337 -12.96 8.37 17.48
CA ASN A 337 -12.11 7.58 18.37
C ASN A 337 -12.88 6.38 18.96
N LYS A 338 -14.13 6.58 19.39
CA LYS A 338 -14.96 5.49 19.92
C LYS A 338 -15.30 4.45 18.85
N LEU A 339 -15.57 4.87 17.62
CA LEU A 339 -15.78 4.01 16.46
C LEU A 339 -14.57 3.13 16.21
N TRP A 340 -13.36 3.70 16.19
CA TRP A 340 -12.11 2.94 16.03
C TRP A 340 -11.81 2.01 17.22
N HIS A 341 -12.06 2.46 18.45
CA HIS A 341 -11.91 1.61 19.63
C HIS A 341 -12.84 0.40 19.60
N LEU A 342 -14.08 0.55 19.13
CA LEU A 342 -15.04 -0.55 19.02
C LEU A 342 -14.72 -1.52 17.89
N PHE A 343 -14.21 -1.03 16.76
CA PHE A 343 -13.65 -1.89 15.71
C PHE A 343 -12.54 -2.77 16.30
N LEU A 344 -11.65 -2.21 17.10
CA LEU A 344 -10.52 -2.92 17.70
C LEU A 344 -10.94 -3.84 18.88
N SER A 345 -11.87 -3.42 19.73
CA SER A 345 -12.30 -4.21 20.90
C SER A 345 -13.25 -5.35 20.52
N GLY A 346 -14.07 -5.17 19.48
CA GLY A 346 -14.89 -6.24 18.92
C GLY A 346 -14.04 -7.36 18.33
N LEU A 347 -12.85 -7.04 17.79
CA LEU A 347 -11.88 -8.00 17.29
C LEU A 347 -11.06 -8.68 18.40
N ALA A 348 -10.86 -8.03 19.56
CA ALA A 348 -10.05 -8.56 20.66
C ALA A 348 -10.80 -9.52 21.60
N ASN A 349 -12.14 -9.51 21.59
CA ASN A 349 -12.99 -10.37 22.42
C ASN A 349 -13.53 -11.61 21.68
N MET A 350 -13.01 -11.89 20.48
CA MET A 350 -13.25 -13.11 19.70
C MET A 350 -11.93 -13.86 19.53
#